data_AF-A0A2E3FMX2-F1
#
_entry.id   AF-A0A2E3FMX2-F1
#
_cell.length_a   1.000
_cell.length_b   1.000
_cell.length_c   1.000
_cell.angle_alpha   90.00
_cell.angle_beta   90.00
_cell.angle_gamma   90.00
#
_symmetry.space_group_name_H-M   'P 1'
#
loop_
_entity.id
_entity.type
_entity.pdbx_description
1 polymer ?
#
loop_
_entity_poly.entity_id
_entity_poly.type
_entity_poly.pdbx_seq_one_letter_code
_entity_poly.pdbx_strand_id
1 'polypeptide(L)'
;MSPPTSGKGTQKLARLKKLKDEVKRFVFANPGCSAQSIVAHLQHDKKLRNHGLTPRKIGFFIPRHLHKQLIWWQDHGAGRRVYGPDEEN
;
A
#
# COMPACT_ATOMS: atom_id res chain seq x y z
N MET A 1 -25.79 -4.47 -25.43
CA MET A 1 -25.79 -3.88 -24.07
C MET A 1 -24.65 -2.90 -23.98
N SER A 2 -24.92 -1.61 -23.79
CA SER A 2 -23.87 -0.61 -23.53
C SER A 2 -23.29 -0.84 -22.13
N PRO A 3 -21.98 -0.71 -21.92
CA PRO A 3 -21.38 -0.87 -20.60
C PRO A 3 -21.98 0.18 -19.65
N PRO A 4 -22.23 -0.15 -18.38
CA PRO A 4 -22.84 0.79 -17.45
C PRO A 4 -21.92 2.00 -17.28
N THR A 5 -22.43 3.17 -17.67
CA THR A 5 -21.75 4.49 -17.63
C THR A 5 -21.88 5.18 -16.26
N SER A 6 -22.22 4.44 -15.20
CA SER A 6 -22.31 4.96 -13.85
C SER A 6 -20.91 5.09 -13.21
N GLY A 7 -20.31 6.28 -13.38
CA GLY A 7 -19.37 6.85 -12.41
C GLY A 7 -17.92 7.00 -12.88
N LYS A 8 -17.63 8.08 -13.63
CA LYS A 8 -16.27 8.66 -13.74
C LYS A 8 -15.79 9.08 -12.33
N GLY A 9 -15.21 8.14 -11.57
CA GLY A 9 -14.72 8.39 -10.21
C GLY A 9 -14.85 7.18 -9.27
N THR A 10 -15.94 6.41 -9.41
CA THR A 10 -16.23 5.25 -8.56
C THR A 10 -15.15 4.18 -8.68
N GLN A 11 -14.68 3.92 -9.90
CA GLN A 11 -13.60 2.96 -10.15
C GLN A 11 -12.26 3.41 -9.55
N LYS A 12 -11.95 4.72 -9.63
CA LYS A 12 -10.71 5.28 -9.06
C LYS A 12 -10.72 5.17 -7.53
N LEU A 13 -11.85 5.48 -6.89
CA LEU A 13 -12.03 5.34 -5.45
C LEU A 13 -11.95 3.87 -5.02
N ALA A 14 -12.60 2.96 -5.75
CA ALA A 14 -12.54 1.53 -5.48
C ALA A 14 -11.10 0.98 -5.58
N ARG A 15 -10.33 1.40 -6.61
CA ARG A 15 -8.91 1.05 -6.75
C ARG A 15 -8.07 1.58 -5.60
N LEU A 16 -8.32 2.82 -5.16
CA LEU A 16 -7.61 3.41 -4.03
C LEU A 16 -7.94 2.67 -2.73
N LYS A 17 -9.21 2.39 -2.45
CA LYS A 17 -9.66 1.64 -1.27
C LYS A 17 -9.01 0.25 -1.23
N LYS A 18 -9.07 -0.49 -2.35
CA LYS A 18 -8.42 -1.80 -2.46
C LYS A 18 -6.92 -1.72 -2.18
N LEU A 19 -6.22 -0.73 -2.73
CA LEU A 19 -4.78 -0.57 -2.48
C LEU A 19 -4.48 -0.26 -1.01
N LYS A 20 -5.28 0.61 -0.37
CA LYS A 20 -5.16 0.88 1.07
C LYS A 20 -5.33 -0.38 1.90
N ASP A 21 -6.38 -1.15 1.63
CA ASP A 21 -6.73 -2.36 2.39
C ASP A 21 -5.64 -3.43 2.26
N GLU A 22 -5.13 -3.67 1.05
CA GLU A 22 -4.08 -4.68 0.83
C GLU A 22 -2.74 -4.26 1.45
N VAL A 23 -2.34 -2.98 1.34
CA VAL A 23 -1.13 -2.48 2.02
C VAL A 23 -1.27 -2.62 3.53
N LYS A 24 -2.42 -2.22 4.09
CA LYS A 24 -2.67 -2.34 5.53
C LYS A 24 -2.56 -3.80 5.98
N ARG A 25 -3.32 -4.71 5.34
CA ARG A 25 -3.30 -6.14 5.69
C ARG A 25 -1.89 -6.72 5.69
N PHE A 26 -1.10 -6.39 4.67
CA PHE A 26 0.26 -6.90 4.57
C PHE A 26 1.17 -6.37 5.69
N VAL A 27 1.13 -5.06 5.98
CA VAL A 27 1.98 -4.46 7.02
C VAL A 27 1.58 -4.94 8.42
N PHE A 28 0.28 -5.09 8.70
CA PHE A 28 -0.19 -5.65 9.98
C PHE A 28 0.24 -7.10 10.17
N ALA A 29 0.24 -7.90 9.11
CA ALA A 29 0.72 -9.28 9.17
C ALA A 29 2.26 -9.40 9.21
N ASN A 30 2.98 -8.34 8.79
CA ASN A 30 4.44 -8.33 8.68
C ASN A 30 5.02 -6.99 9.18
N PRO A 31 5.00 -6.70 10.49
CA PRO A 31 5.64 -5.51 11.04
C PRO A 31 7.15 -5.48 10.73
N GLY A 32 7.70 -4.30 10.46
CA GLY A 32 9.09 -4.13 10.04
C GLY A 32 9.35 -4.47 8.57
N CYS A 33 8.31 -4.68 7.76
CA CYS A 33 8.50 -4.95 6.34
C CYS A 33 8.97 -3.72 5.56
N SER A 34 9.69 -3.96 4.46
CA SER A 34 10.18 -2.90 3.57
C SER A 34 9.17 -2.54 2.49
N ALA A 35 9.32 -1.36 1.88
CA ALA A 35 8.51 -0.98 0.71
C ALA A 35 8.65 -1.96 -0.47
N GLN A 36 9.81 -2.60 -0.62
CA GLN A 36 10.05 -3.62 -1.64
C GLN A 36 9.18 -4.86 -1.39
N SER A 37 9.14 -5.33 -0.14
CA SER A 37 8.34 -6.48 0.27
C SER A 37 6.84 -6.24 0.02
N ILE A 38 6.35 -5.03 0.35
CA ILE A 38 4.96 -4.63 0.07
C ILE A 38 4.68 -4.67 -1.44
N VAL A 39 5.56 -4.09 -2.27
CA VAL A 39 5.37 -4.08 -3.73
C VAL A 39 5.38 -5.49 -4.30
N ALA A 40 6.31 -6.34 -3.86
CA ALA A 40 6.37 -7.74 -4.28
C ALA A 40 5.03 -8.46 -4.00
N HIS A 41 4.49 -8.33 -2.79
CA HIS A 41 3.19 -8.91 -2.43
C HIS A 41 2.05 -8.39 -3.33
N LEU A 42 1.98 -7.07 -3.55
CA LEU A 42 0.94 -6.47 -4.39
C LEU A 42 1.05 -6.94 -5.85
N GLN A 43 2.26 -7.09 -6.38
CA GLN A 43 2.49 -7.50 -7.76
C GLN A 43 2.28 -9.00 -7.97
N HIS A 44 2.81 -9.85 -7.09
CA HIS A 44 2.76 -11.30 -7.28
C HIS A 44 1.45 -11.90 -6.79
N ASP A 45 1.05 -11.59 -5.56
CA ASP A 45 -0.08 -12.26 -4.91
C ASP A 45 -1.41 -11.57 -5.22
N LYS A 46 -1.40 -10.23 -5.30
CA LYS A 46 -2.62 -9.44 -5.56
C LYS A 46 -2.81 -9.04 -7.03
N LYS A 47 -1.90 -9.48 -7.90
CA LYS A 47 -1.93 -9.25 -9.37
C LYS A 47 -2.03 -7.76 -9.76
N LEU A 48 -1.49 -6.85 -8.94
CA LEU A 48 -1.48 -5.40 -9.20
C LEU A 48 -0.28 -4.96 -10.08
N ARG A 49 0.30 -5.84 -10.89
CA ARG A 49 1.51 -5.58 -11.69
C ARG A 49 1.39 -4.36 -12.60
N ASN A 50 0.23 -4.20 -13.23
CA ASN A 50 -0.02 -3.13 -14.21
C ASN A 50 -0.36 -1.77 -13.58
N HIS A 51 -0.25 -1.64 -12.26
CA HIS A 51 -0.56 -0.41 -11.55
C HIS A 51 0.65 0.54 -11.43
N GLY A 52 1.80 0.16 -11.96
CA GLY A 52 3.03 0.97 -11.93
C GLY A 52 3.49 1.29 -10.51
N LEU A 53 3.21 0.41 -9.55
CA LEU A 53 3.61 0.55 -8.16
C LEU A 53 5.11 0.27 -8.03
N THR A 54 5.82 1.16 -7.35
CA THR A 54 7.25 1.05 -7.03
C THR A 54 7.46 1.24 -5.54
N PRO A 55 8.58 0.77 -4.97
CA PRO A 55 8.86 0.97 -3.54
C PRO A 55 8.81 2.45 -3.15
N ARG A 56 9.30 3.34 -4.03
CA ARG A 56 9.21 4.79 -3.86
C ARG A 56 7.77 5.29 -3.81
N LYS A 57 6.89 4.81 -4.69
CA LYS A 57 5.46 5.18 -4.68
C LYS A 57 4.75 4.68 -3.42
N ILE A 58 4.97 3.44 -2.99
CA ILE A 58 4.46 2.94 -1.70
C ILE A 58 4.96 3.82 -0.57
N GLY A 59 6.21 4.24 -0.69
CA GLY A 59 6.86 5.14 0.23
C GLY A 59 6.21 6.51 0.42
N PHE A 60 5.64 7.09 -0.63
CA PHE A 60 4.84 8.30 -0.53
C PHE A 60 3.37 8.01 -0.21
N PHE A 61 2.88 6.84 -0.61
CA PHE A 61 1.49 6.42 -0.42
C PHE A 61 1.13 6.26 1.06
N ILE A 62 1.97 5.58 1.84
CA ILE A 62 1.68 5.28 3.25
C ILE A 62 1.51 6.56 4.08
N PRO A 63 2.47 7.52 4.11
CA PRO A 63 2.28 8.78 4.83
C PRO A 63 1.06 9.58 4.33
N ARG A 64 0.78 9.55 3.02
CA ARG A 64 -0.34 10.32 2.45
C ARG A 64 -1.71 9.75 2.80
N HIS A 65 -1.85 8.43 2.91
CA HIS A 65 -3.16 7.78 2.91
C HIS A 65 -3.44 6.88 4.10
N LEU A 66 -2.41 6.48 4.84
CA LEU A 66 -2.44 5.48 5.92
C LEU A 66 -1.71 5.94 7.20
N HIS A 67 -1.32 7.22 7.32
CA HIS A 67 -0.59 7.75 8.48
C HIS A 67 -1.27 7.56 9.83
N LYS A 68 -2.60 7.37 9.87
CA LYS A 68 -3.35 7.14 11.12
C LYS A 68 -3.31 5.68 11.60
N GLN A 69 -2.71 4.79 10.82
CA GLN A 69 -2.81 3.34 11.03
C GLN A 69 -1.46 2.65 10.89
N LEU A 70 -0.54 3.27 10.15
CA LEU A 70 0.78 2.74 9.88
C LEU A 70 1.81 3.83 10.12
N ILE A 71 2.89 3.44 10.80
CA ILE A 71 4.09 4.25 10.99
C ILE A 71 5.22 3.74 10.11
N TRP A 72 6.30 4.51 10.07
CA TRP A 72 7.54 4.11 9.42
C TRP A 72 8.74 4.58 10.23
N TRP A 73 9.83 3.82 10.14
CA TRP A 73 11.12 4.19 10.71
C TRP A 73 12.24 3.74 9.79
N GLN A 74 13.44 4.28 10.02
CA GLN A 74 14.64 3.87 9.30
C GLN A 74 15.22 2.62 9.97
N ASP A 75 15.36 1.55 9.20
CA ASP A 75 16.19 0.41 9.57
C ASP A 75 17.65 0.78 9.26
N HIS A 76 18.43 1.04 10.30
CA HIS A 76 19.83 1.45 10.18
C HIS A 76 20.75 0.30 9.76
N GLY A 77 20.37 -0.96 10.01
CA GLY A 77 21.16 -2.12 9.59
C GLY A 77 21.08 -2.34 8.08
N ALA A 78 19.88 -2.21 7.52
CA ALA A 78 19.66 -2.40 6.08
C ALA A 78 19.62 -1.09 5.27
N GLY A 79 19.77 0.07 5.91
CA GLY A 79 19.76 1.38 5.24
C GLY A 79 18.45 1.72 4.52
N ARG A 80 17.32 1.16 4.97
CA ARG A 80 16.03 1.27 4.27
C ARG A 80 14.91 1.67 5.22
N ARG A 81 13.85 2.25 4.67
CA ARG A 81 12.62 2.49 5.43
C ARG A 81 11.80 1.21 5.56
N VAL A 82 11.32 0.96 6.77
CA VAL A 82 10.42 -0.14 7.13
C VAL A 82 9.13 0.42 7.73
N TYR A 83 8.09 -0.41 7.75
CA TYR A 83 6.74 -0.03 8.15
C TYR A 83 6.16 -0.99 9.18
N GLY A 84 5.29 -0.46 10.03
CA GLY A 84 4.58 -1.25 11.05
C GLY A 84 3.23 -0.61 11.41
N PRO A 85 2.39 -1.34 12.16
CA PRO A 85 1.20 -0.79 12.77
C PRO A 85 1.53 0.42 13.64
N ASP A 86 0.64 1.40 13.64
CA ASP A 86 0.63 2.44 14.67
C ASP A 86 -0.11 1.88 15.90
N GLU A 87 0.61 1.59 16.99
CA GLU A 87 0.01 0.97 18.19
C GLU A 87 -0.74 1.99 19.08
N GLU A 88 -0.63 3.29 18.79
CA GLU A 88 -1.26 4.36 19.57
C GLU A 88 -2.70 4.71 19.08
N ASN A 89 -3.29 3.94 18.16
CA ASN A 89 -4.65 4.16 17.62
C ASN A 89 -5.56 2.92 17.62
#